data_AF-A0A3D3RF15-F1
#
_entry.id   AF-A0A3D3RF15-F1
#
_cell.length_a   1.000
_cell.length_b   1.000
_cell.length_c   1.000
_cell.angle_alpha   90.00
_cell.angle_beta   90.00
_cell.angle_gamma   90.00
#
_symmetry.space_group_name_H-M   'P 1'
#
loop_
_entity.id
_entity.type
_entity.pdbx_description
1 polymer ?
#
loop_
_entity_poly.entity_id
_entity_poly.type
_entity_poly.pdbx_seq_one_letter_code
_entity_poly.pdbx_strand_id
1 'polypeptide(L)'
;MSGVVRLSIIDPNEATRNELKNMLIGVDMVWLEAECSRYEFFTEVVSQTQPDIALISLDANPELALSLIAQVTRDLPSCNVIVVSSSQEGSLILKAMRNGAKEFLGFPLVLEDFLSALNRIQITSGKSEGEHNAPRSSQVITVAGVSGGVGCTSLAINLACCLASQERNSVAVIDLDLALGDTDVWLDIIPDYTI
;
A
#
# COMPACT_ATOMS: atom_id res chain seq x y z
N MET A 1 16.83 13.33 -13.44
CA MET A 1 15.49 13.87 -13.70
C MET A 1 14.53 12.90 -13.03
N SER A 2 13.90 13.29 -11.92
CA SER A 2 12.96 12.41 -11.21
C SER A 2 11.81 12.04 -12.15
N GLY A 3 11.61 10.73 -12.36
CA GLY A 3 10.69 10.19 -13.35
C GLY A 3 9.25 10.65 -13.09
N VAL A 4 8.62 11.19 -14.12
CA VAL A 4 7.19 11.53 -14.12
C VAL A 4 6.39 10.24 -13.96
N VAL A 5 5.48 10.21 -12.99
CA VAL A 5 4.63 9.05 -12.69
C VAL A 5 3.36 9.14 -13.53
N ARG A 6 3.12 8.13 -14.38
CA ARG A 6 1.93 8.06 -15.24
C ARG A 6 0.77 7.48 -14.43
N LEU A 7 -0.31 8.23 -14.29
CA LEU A 7 -1.44 7.87 -13.45
C LEU A 7 -2.75 7.88 -14.25
N SER A 8 -3.57 6.84 -14.10
CA SER A 8 -4.93 6.80 -14.64
C SER A 8 -5.95 6.76 -13.51
N ILE A 9 -7.03 7.55 -13.61
CA ILE A 9 -8.10 7.62 -12.60
C ILE A 9 -9.41 7.01 -13.10
N ILE A 10 -10.13 6.34 -12.22
CA ILE A 10 -11.53 5.96 -12.42
C ILE A 10 -12.36 6.37 -11.22
N ASP A 11 -13.31 7.26 -11.48
CA ASP A 11 -14.34 7.64 -10.53
C ASP A 11 -15.61 8.00 -11.29
N PRO A 12 -16.71 7.25 -11.12
CA PRO A 12 -17.98 7.58 -11.78
C PRO A 12 -18.58 8.92 -11.35
N ASN A 13 -18.31 9.38 -10.13
CA ASN A 13 -18.83 10.66 -9.65
C ASN A 13 -17.99 11.82 -10.20
N GLU A 14 -18.64 12.70 -10.96
CA GLU A 14 -17.97 13.82 -11.64
C GLU A 14 -17.40 14.85 -10.66
N ALA A 15 -18.07 15.11 -9.54
CA ALA A 15 -17.61 16.10 -8.57
C ALA A 15 -16.29 15.66 -7.92
N THR A 16 -16.25 14.43 -7.41
CA THR A 16 -15.07 13.84 -6.77
C THR A 16 -13.95 13.60 -7.77
N ARG A 17 -14.26 13.17 -9.00
CA ARG A 17 -13.27 13.05 -10.09
C ARG A 17 -12.62 14.40 -10.40
N ASN A 18 -13.39 15.48 -10.49
CA ASN A 18 -12.85 16.81 -10.75
C ASN A 18 -11.99 17.34 -9.59
N GLU A 19 -12.37 17.03 -8.34
CA GLU A 19 -11.57 17.35 -7.15
C GLU A 19 -10.21 16.63 -7.18
N LEU A 20 -10.21 15.33 -7.48
CA LEU A 20 -8.98 14.54 -7.65
C LEU A 20 -8.11 15.13 -8.77
N LYS A 21 -8.68 15.51 -9.91
CA LYS A 21 -7.93 16.14 -11.01
C LYS A 21 -7.28 17.44 -10.61
N ASN A 22 -8.03 18.32 -9.93
CA ASN A 22 -7.51 19.61 -9.48
C ASN A 22 -6.34 19.42 -8.52
N MET A 23 -6.43 18.44 -7.62
CA MET A 23 -5.32 18.08 -6.74
C MET A 23 -4.11 17.56 -7.52
N LEU A 24 -4.31 16.68 -8.50
CA LEU A 24 -3.22 16.11 -9.31
C LEU A 24 -2.49 17.16 -10.16
N ILE A 25 -3.19 18.18 -10.66
CA ILE A 25 -2.56 19.30 -11.40
C ILE A 25 -1.55 20.05 -10.53
N GLY A 26 -1.75 20.08 -9.21
CA GLY A 26 -0.81 20.69 -8.26
C GLY A 26 0.46 19.87 -7.98
N VAL A 27 0.60 18.70 -8.59
CA VAL A 27 1.72 17.77 -8.33
C VAL A 27 2.58 17.62 -9.58
N ASP A 28 3.71 18.34 -9.60
CA ASP A 28 4.63 18.40 -10.76
C ASP A 28 5.16 17.04 -11.26
N MET A 29 5.16 16.03 -10.39
CA MET A 29 5.68 14.69 -10.66
C MET A 29 4.64 13.69 -11.17
N VAL A 30 3.37 14.09 -11.32
CA VAL A 30 2.28 13.21 -11.77
C VAL A 30 1.74 13.65 -13.12
N TRP A 31 1.68 12.71 -14.06
CA TRP A 31 1.03 12.88 -15.36
C TRP A 31 -0.28 12.12 -15.39
N LEU A 32 -1.40 12.84 -15.51
CA LEU A 32 -2.71 12.22 -15.68
C LEU A 32 -2.85 11.71 -17.12
N GLU A 33 -2.68 10.41 -17.26
CA GLU A 33 -2.66 9.68 -18.54
C GLU A 33 -4.05 9.52 -19.13
N ALA A 34 -5.01 9.14 -18.27
CA ALA A 34 -6.39 8.89 -18.65
C ALA A 34 -7.33 9.09 -17.47
N GLU A 35 -8.57 9.46 -17.79
CA GLU A 35 -9.68 9.48 -16.85
C GLU A 35 -10.82 8.63 -17.38
N CYS A 36 -11.50 7.94 -16.47
CA CYS A 36 -12.70 7.16 -16.77
C CYS A 36 -13.82 7.53 -15.80
N SER A 37 -15.04 7.52 -16.31
CA SER A 37 -16.28 7.70 -15.52
C SER A 37 -17.03 6.38 -15.31
N ARG A 38 -16.52 5.28 -15.84
CA ARG A 38 -17.18 3.97 -15.84
C ARG A 38 -16.17 2.86 -15.64
N TYR A 39 -16.42 1.99 -14.66
CA TYR A 39 -15.50 0.92 -14.27
C TYR A 39 -15.25 -0.07 -15.42
N GLU A 40 -16.26 -0.32 -16.25
CA GLU A 40 -16.24 -1.36 -17.29
C GLU A 40 -15.22 -1.09 -18.39
N PHE A 41 -14.89 0.18 -18.64
CA PHE A 41 -13.92 0.57 -19.67
C PHE A 41 -12.51 0.77 -19.11
N PHE A 42 -12.37 0.85 -17.78
CA PHE A 42 -11.10 1.24 -17.19
C PHE A 42 -9.99 0.23 -17.49
N THR A 43 -10.28 -1.07 -17.44
CA THR A 43 -9.29 -2.12 -17.76
C THR A 43 -8.72 -1.96 -19.17
N GLU A 44 -9.58 -1.70 -20.17
CA GLU A 44 -9.14 -1.52 -21.54
C GLU A 44 -8.22 -0.29 -21.68
N VAL A 45 -8.58 0.80 -21.00
CA VAL A 45 -7.78 2.04 -20.97
C VAL A 45 -6.41 1.78 -20.33
N VAL A 46 -6.36 1.16 -19.15
CA VAL A 46 -5.07 0.91 -18.48
C VAL A 46 -4.20 -0.12 -19.20
N SER A 47 -4.81 -1.07 -19.93
CA SER A 47 -4.07 -2.01 -20.78
C SER A 47 -3.41 -1.31 -21.98
N GLN A 48 -4.07 -0.29 -22.54
CA GLN A 48 -3.53 0.49 -23.66
C GLN A 48 -2.48 1.51 -23.20
N THR A 49 -2.72 2.20 -22.09
CA THR A 49 -1.82 3.26 -21.61
C THR A 49 -0.67 2.75 -20.76
N GLN A 50 -0.82 1.58 -20.11
CA GLN A 50 0.13 1.00 -19.16
C GLN A 50 0.65 2.03 -18.14
N PRO A 51 -0.22 2.58 -17.28
CA PRO A 51 0.17 3.58 -16.30
C PRO A 51 0.98 2.94 -15.17
N ASP A 52 1.81 3.73 -14.50
CA ASP A 52 2.51 3.31 -13.28
C ASP A 52 1.54 3.14 -12.11
N ILE A 53 0.46 3.93 -12.09
CA ILE A 53 -0.53 3.95 -11.03
C ILE A 53 -1.96 3.98 -11.59
N ALA A 54 -2.81 3.12 -11.04
CA ALA A 54 -4.25 3.14 -11.24
C ALA A 54 -4.93 3.61 -9.95
N LEU A 55 -5.57 4.77 -9.99
CA LEU A 55 -6.33 5.32 -8.87
C LEU A 55 -7.82 4.97 -9.05
N ILE A 56 -8.37 4.15 -8.14
CA ILE A 56 -9.71 3.59 -8.25
C ILE A 56 -10.59 4.06 -7.09
N SER A 57 -11.68 4.78 -7.40
CA SER A 57 -12.71 5.14 -6.43
C SER A 57 -13.65 3.96 -6.13
N LEU A 58 -13.96 3.67 -4.87
CA LEU A 58 -14.92 2.62 -4.49
C LEU A 58 -16.37 3.13 -4.35
N ASP A 59 -16.56 4.43 -4.19
CA ASP A 59 -17.78 4.98 -3.58
C ASP A 59 -19.06 4.78 -4.41
N ALA A 60 -18.93 4.77 -5.74
CA ALA A 60 -20.08 4.63 -6.63
C ALA A 60 -20.63 3.19 -6.65
N ASN A 61 -19.75 2.18 -6.66
CA ASN A 61 -20.12 0.78 -6.59
C ASN A 61 -18.95 -0.06 -6.07
N PRO A 62 -18.91 -0.38 -4.77
CA PRO A 62 -17.80 -1.10 -4.15
C PRO A 62 -17.55 -2.49 -4.75
N GLU A 63 -18.60 -3.23 -5.10
CA GLU A 63 -18.43 -4.59 -5.63
C GLU A 63 -17.78 -4.61 -7.02
N LEU A 64 -18.22 -3.71 -7.90
CA LEU A 64 -17.61 -3.55 -9.22
C LEU A 64 -16.17 -3.04 -9.11
N ALA A 65 -15.92 -2.07 -8.24
CA ALA A 65 -14.59 -1.50 -8.06
C ALA A 65 -13.61 -2.51 -7.44
N LEU A 66 -14.03 -3.33 -6.47
CA LEU A 66 -13.23 -4.43 -5.93
C LEU A 66 -12.88 -5.48 -7.00
N SER A 67 -13.84 -5.82 -7.86
CA SER A 67 -13.62 -6.73 -8.98
C SER A 67 -12.63 -6.13 -9.99
N LEU A 68 -12.74 -4.83 -10.25
CA LEU A 68 -11.82 -4.09 -11.12
C LEU A 68 -10.39 -4.06 -10.55
N ILE A 69 -10.23 -3.80 -9.25
CA ILE A 69 -8.92 -3.87 -8.57
C ILE A 69 -8.27 -5.24 -8.81
N ALA A 70 -9.03 -6.31 -8.56
CA ALA A 70 -8.55 -7.68 -8.76
C ALA A 70 -8.21 -8.00 -10.23
N GLN A 71 -8.88 -7.35 -11.18
CA GLN A 71 -8.60 -7.52 -12.60
C GLN A 71 -7.33 -6.76 -13.00
N VAL A 72 -7.24 -5.47 -12.66
CA VAL A 72 -6.08 -4.63 -12.99
C VAL A 72 -4.80 -5.20 -12.38
N THR A 73 -4.81 -5.61 -11.11
CA THR A 73 -3.63 -6.20 -10.47
C THR A 73 -3.17 -7.50 -11.14
N ARG A 74 -4.10 -8.26 -11.75
CA ARG A 74 -3.81 -9.53 -12.42
C ARG A 74 -3.30 -9.32 -13.85
N ASP A 75 -3.93 -8.39 -14.58
CA ASP A 75 -3.65 -8.13 -15.99
C ASP A 75 -2.43 -7.20 -16.17
N LEU A 76 -2.19 -6.31 -15.20
CA LEU A 76 -1.09 -5.34 -15.19
C LEU A 76 -0.30 -5.40 -13.85
N PRO A 77 0.51 -6.44 -13.60
CA PRO A 77 1.24 -6.61 -12.33
C PRO A 77 2.23 -5.48 -12.01
N SER A 78 2.69 -4.76 -13.04
CA SER A 78 3.58 -3.60 -12.90
C SER A 78 2.84 -2.30 -12.52
N CYS A 79 1.51 -2.27 -12.65
CA CYS A 79 0.69 -1.13 -12.29
C CYS A 79 0.34 -1.18 -10.80
N ASN A 80 0.58 -0.09 -10.08
CA ASN A 80 0.25 -0.02 -8.66
C ASN A 80 -1.17 0.49 -8.49
N VAL A 81 -2.03 -0.28 -7.84
CA VAL A 81 -3.41 0.12 -7.60
C VAL A 81 -3.50 0.88 -6.27
N ILE A 82 -3.96 2.14 -6.33
CA ILE A 82 -4.30 2.97 -5.18
C ILE A 82 -5.82 3.11 -5.15
N VAL A 83 -6.41 2.91 -3.97
CA VAL A 83 -7.84 3.01 -3.78
C VAL A 83 -8.19 4.29 -3.04
N VAL A 84 -9.28 4.93 -3.44
CA VAL A 84 -9.84 6.11 -2.77
C VAL A 84 -11.29 5.82 -2.38
N SER A 85 -11.67 6.15 -1.14
CA SER A 85 -13.05 6.00 -0.69
C SER A 85 -13.38 6.92 0.49
N SER A 86 -14.63 7.39 0.56
CA SER A 86 -15.15 8.09 1.74
C SER A 86 -15.52 7.14 2.90
N SER A 87 -15.68 5.84 2.63
CA SER A 87 -15.93 4.84 3.68
C SER A 87 -14.63 4.38 4.35
N GLN A 88 -14.60 4.45 5.68
CA GLN A 88 -13.48 3.97 6.52
C GLN A 88 -13.81 2.62 7.19
N GLU A 89 -14.79 1.89 6.66
CA GLU A 89 -15.11 0.56 7.17
C GLU A 89 -13.93 -0.40 6.98
N GLY A 90 -13.38 -0.92 8.08
CA GLY A 90 -12.22 -1.83 8.02
C GLY A 90 -12.45 -3.06 7.13
N SER A 91 -13.69 -3.55 7.03
CA SER A 91 -14.03 -4.67 6.15
C SER A 91 -13.85 -4.34 4.66
N LEU A 92 -14.11 -3.10 4.26
CA LEU A 92 -13.95 -2.62 2.88
C LEU A 92 -12.48 -2.41 2.54
N ILE A 93 -11.72 -1.83 3.48
CA ILE A 93 -10.27 -1.64 3.38
C ILE A 93 -9.58 -3.01 3.19
N LEU A 94 -9.88 -3.97 4.07
CA LEU A 94 -9.31 -5.32 3.98
C LEU A 94 -9.68 -6.02 2.66
N LYS A 95 -10.91 -5.86 2.17
CA LYS A 95 -11.31 -6.40 0.87
C LYS A 95 -10.50 -5.77 -0.26
N ALA A 96 -10.31 -4.45 -0.28
CA ALA A 96 -9.53 -3.77 -1.29
C ALA A 96 -8.07 -4.24 -1.31
N MET A 97 -7.42 -4.29 -0.14
CA MET A 97 -6.05 -4.76 0.01
C MET A 97 -5.90 -6.22 -0.44
N ARG A 98 -6.84 -7.11 -0.06
CA ARG A 98 -6.82 -8.52 -0.47
C ARG A 98 -7.04 -8.73 -1.97
N ASN A 99 -7.74 -7.81 -2.64
CA ASN A 99 -7.89 -7.83 -4.10
C ASN A 99 -6.67 -7.26 -4.83
N GLY A 100 -5.66 -6.76 -4.10
CA GLY A 100 -4.39 -6.32 -4.68
C GLY A 100 -4.20 -4.81 -4.73
N ALA A 101 -5.02 -4.02 -4.02
CA ALA A 101 -4.68 -2.63 -3.75
C ALA A 101 -3.40 -2.56 -2.90
N LYS A 102 -2.51 -1.64 -3.24
CA LYS A 102 -1.29 -1.37 -2.46
C LYS A 102 -1.52 -0.32 -1.39
N GLU A 103 -2.44 0.60 -1.62
CA GLU A 103 -2.75 1.71 -0.74
C GLU A 103 -4.25 1.96 -0.74
N PHE A 104 -4.76 2.42 0.41
CA PHE A 104 -6.14 2.84 0.58
C PHE A 104 -6.13 4.24 1.22
N LEU A 105 -6.71 5.21 0.52
CA LEU A 105 -6.73 6.61 0.93
C LEU A 105 -8.16 7.05 1.21
N GLY A 106 -8.35 7.76 2.31
CA GLY A 106 -9.63 8.35 2.65
C GLY A 106 -10.00 9.49 1.69
N PHE A 107 -11.30 9.66 1.47
CA PHE A 107 -11.87 10.82 0.78
C PHE A 107 -12.62 11.72 1.79
N PRO A 108 -12.42 13.06 1.81
CA PRO A 108 -11.66 13.86 0.85
C PRO A 108 -10.15 13.60 0.93
N LEU A 109 -9.51 13.53 -0.24
CA LEU A 109 -8.11 13.14 -0.37
C LEU A 109 -7.18 14.28 0.07
N VAL A 110 -6.28 14.01 1.00
CA VAL A 110 -5.26 14.96 1.45
C VAL A 110 -3.99 14.78 0.61
N LEU A 111 -3.40 15.90 0.18
CA LEU A 111 -2.20 15.88 -0.68
C LEU A 111 -1.01 15.17 -0.02
N GLU A 112 -0.78 15.40 1.26
CA GLU A 112 0.32 14.79 2.01
C GLU A 112 0.20 13.26 2.08
N ASP A 113 -1.01 12.74 2.28
CA ASP A 113 -1.28 11.30 2.30
C ASP A 113 -1.02 10.66 0.94
N PHE A 114 -1.44 11.34 -0.13
CA PHE A 114 -1.21 10.89 -1.50
C PHE A 114 0.27 10.89 -1.86
N LEU A 115 1.02 11.96 -1.55
CA LEU A 115 2.46 12.02 -1.78
C LEU A 115 3.20 10.95 -0.97
N SER A 116 2.77 10.71 0.26
CA SER A 116 3.32 9.64 1.11
C SER A 116 3.08 8.26 0.50
N ALA A 117 1.88 8.01 -0.03
CA ALA A 117 1.54 6.79 -0.75
C ALA A 117 2.38 6.61 -2.03
N LEU A 118 2.57 7.67 -2.82
CA LEU A 118 3.44 7.63 -4.00
C LEU A 118 4.87 7.25 -3.64
N ASN A 119 5.42 7.84 -2.57
CA ASN A 119 6.79 7.56 -2.14
C ASN A 119 6.95 6.09 -1.71
N ARG A 120 6.00 5.55 -0.94
CA ARG A 120 5.98 4.11 -0.56
C ARG A 120 5.96 3.20 -1.79
N ILE A 121 5.17 3.55 -2.80
CA ILE A 121 5.09 2.81 -4.06
C ILE A 121 6.42 2.88 -4.84
N GLN A 122 7.03 4.06 -4.96
CA GLN A 122 8.30 4.24 -5.66
C GLN A 122 9.46 3.45 -5.01
N ILE A 123 9.53 3.45 -3.67
CA ILE A 123 10.52 2.66 -2.91
C ILE A 123 10.33 1.16 -3.17
N THR A 124 9.08 0.69 -3.21
CA THR A 124 8.75 -0.73 -3.42
C THR A 124 8.96 -1.18 -4.88
N SER A 125 8.74 -0.29 -5.85
CA SER A 125 8.85 -0.59 -7.29
C SER A 125 10.28 -0.50 -7.83
N GLY A 126 11.29 -0.17 -7.02
CA GLY A 126 12.71 -0.24 -7.42
C GLY A 126 13.11 0.69 -8.56
N LYS A 127 12.26 1.64 -8.97
CA LYS A 127 12.52 2.62 -10.04
C LYS A 127 13.31 3.84 -9.55
N SER A 128 14.19 3.68 -8.55
CA SER A 128 15.25 4.65 -8.33
C SER A 128 16.34 4.38 -9.36
N GLU A 129 16.34 5.17 -10.44
CA GLU A 129 17.53 5.35 -11.27
C GLU A 129 18.67 5.90 -10.39
N GLY A 130 19.56 5.01 -9.95
CA GLY A 130 20.71 5.37 -9.14
C GLY A 130 21.20 4.23 -8.26
N GLU A 131 22.12 3.45 -8.82
CA GLU A 131 23.20 2.73 -8.13
C GLU A 131 22.88 1.92 -6.85
N HIS A 132 23.09 0.60 -6.97
CA HIS A 132 23.14 -0.40 -5.88
C HIS A 132 21.81 -0.69 -5.17
N ASN A 133 21.08 -1.70 -5.65
CA ASN A 133 20.53 -2.75 -4.78
C ASN A 133 20.03 -3.91 -5.67
N ALA A 134 20.78 -5.01 -5.67
CA ALA A 134 20.19 -6.33 -5.92
C ALA A 134 18.96 -6.51 -4.99
N PRO A 135 17.95 -7.33 -5.35
CA PRO A 135 16.81 -7.59 -4.48
C PRO A 135 17.33 -7.89 -3.06
N ARG A 136 17.00 -7.04 -2.09
CA ARG A 136 17.39 -7.25 -0.70
C ARG A 136 16.78 -8.59 -0.28
N SER A 137 17.61 -9.62 -0.12
CA SER A 137 17.17 -10.90 0.39
C SER A 137 16.63 -10.68 1.80
N SER A 138 15.32 -10.89 2.00
CA SER A 138 14.74 -10.91 3.33
C SER A 138 15.19 -12.18 4.05
N GLN A 139 15.74 -12.05 5.26
CA GLN A 139 16.04 -13.19 6.12
C GLN A 139 14.92 -13.35 7.13
N VAL A 140 14.34 -14.55 7.21
CA VAL A 140 13.34 -14.89 8.23
C VAL A 140 14.03 -15.69 9.33
N ILE A 141 13.90 -15.23 10.57
CA ILE A 141 14.41 -15.92 11.76
C ILE A 141 13.22 -16.28 12.63
N THR A 142 12.99 -17.56 12.84
CA THR A 142 11.93 -18.07 13.71
C THR A 142 12.49 -18.46 15.07
N VAL A 143 11.91 -17.92 16.14
CA VAL A 143 12.21 -18.32 17.53
C VAL A 143 11.00 -19.10 18.04
N ALA A 144 11.18 -20.40 18.29
CA ALA A 144 10.13 -21.28 18.77
C ALA A 144 10.53 -21.95 20.09
N GLY A 145 9.60 -21.98 21.05
CA GLY A 145 9.81 -22.54 22.38
C GLY A 145 9.19 -23.92 22.53
N VAL A 146 9.82 -24.77 23.33
CA VAL A 146 9.26 -26.09 23.68
C VAL A 146 8.13 -25.99 24.70
N SER A 147 8.07 -24.90 25.47
CA SER A 147 7.05 -24.62 26.47
C SER A 147 6.94 -23.13 26.76
N GLY A 148 5.91 -22.71 27.49
CA GLY A 148 5.79 -21.33 27.98
C GLY A 148 6.94 -20.95 28.92
N GLY A 149 7.31 -19.67 28.93
CA GLY A 149 8.31 -19.12 29.85
C GLY A 149 9.78 -19.47 29.54
N VAL A 150 10.08 -20.14 28.43
CA VAL A 150 11.47 -20.46 28.03
C VAL A 150 12.26 -19.27 27.47
N GLY A 151 11.64 -18.08 27.43
CA GLY A 151 12.29 -16.84 26.99
C GLY A 151 12.25 -16.58 25.49
N CYS A 152 11.34 -17.21 24.73
CA CYS A 152 11.23 -16.99 23.28
C CYS A 152 10.94 -15.53 22.92
N THR A 153 9.94 -14.91 23.56
CA THR A 153 9.62 -13.49 23.34
C THR A 153 10.81 -12.60 23.67
N SER A 154 11.45 -12.83 24.82
CA SER A 154 12.63 -12.07 25.25
C SER A 154 13.78 -12.17 24.25
N LEU A 155 14.06 -13.38 23.76
CA LEU A 155 15.11 -13.62 22.77
C LEU A 155 14.77 -12.96 21.42
N ALA A 156 13.54 -13.13 20.93
CA ALA A 156 13.10 -12.58 19.66
C ALA A 156 13.18 -11.04 19.65
N ILE A 157 12.71 -10.39 20.71
CA ILE A 157 12.71 -8.94 20.83
C ILE A 157 14.12 -8.37 20.96
N ASN A 158 14.96 -8.95 21.83
CA ASN A 158 16.34 -8.49 21.96
C ASN A 158 17.15 -8.71 20.67
N LEU A 159 16.92 -9.82 19.97
CA LEU A 159 17.53 -10.05 18.66
C LEU A 159 17.07 -9.00 17.64
N ALA A 160 15.78 -8.69 17.60
CA ALA A 160 15.23 -7.66 16.73
C ALA A 160 15.83 -6.27 17.01
N CYS A 161 15.94 -5.88 18.29
CA CYS A 161 16.59 -4.62 18.69
C CYS A 161 18.06 -4.57 18.24
N CYS A 162 18.82 -5.66 18.44
CA CYS A 162 20.20 -5.75 17.97
C CYS A 162 20.30 -5.62 16.44
N LEU A 163 19.42 -6.27 15.70
CA LEU A 163 19.38 -6.17 14.24
C LEU A 163 18.98 -4.76 13.78
N ALA A 164 18.00 -4.15 14.45
CA ALA A 164 17.50 -2.81 14.14
C ALA A 164 18.51 -1.70 14.49
N SER A 165 19.45 -1.95 15.40
CA SER A 165 20.55 -1.02 15.72
C SER A 165 21.48 -0.74 14.53
N GLN A 166 21.44 -1.58 13.50
CA GLN A 166 22.17 -1.37 12.25
C GLN A 166 21.28 -0.61 11.26
N GLU A 167 21.68 0.61 10.88
CA GLU A 167 20.92 1.49 9.97
C GLU A 167 20.58 0.87 8.60
N ARG A 168 21.31 -0.17 8.19
CA ARG A 168 21.08 -0.87 6.91
C ARG A 168 19.94 -1.88 6.97
N ASN A 169 19.46 -2.23 8.17
CA ASN A 169 18.44 -3.25 8.37
C ASN A 169 17.07 -2.61 8.54
N SER A 170 16.06 -3.21 7.90
CA SER A 170 14.66 -3.00 8.22
C SER A 170 14.17 -4.27 8.90
N VAL A 171 13.71 -4.15 10.14
CA VAL A 171 13.37 -5.28 11.01
C VAL A 171 11.90 -5.20 11.39
N ALA A 172 11.20 -6.32 11.24
CA ALA A 172 9.83 -6.49 11.71
C ALA A 172 9.80 -7.63 12.74
N VAL A 173 9.04 -7.43 13.82
CA VAL A 173 8.74 -8.47 14.81
C VAL A 173 7.30 -8.89 14.60
N ILE A 174 7.06 -10.20 14.54
CA ILE A 174 5.73 -10.79 14.39
C ILE A 174 5.52 -11.70 15.59
N ASP A 175 4.59 -11.32 16.45
CA ASP A 175 4.10 -12.19 17.51
C ASP A 175 3.03 -13.13 16.94
N LEU A 176 3.24 -14.43 17.09
CA LEU A 176 2.29 -15.46 16.60
C LEU A 176 1.51 -16.09 17.75
N ASP A 177 1.70 -15.64 19.00
CA ASP A 177 0.79 -15.96 20.10
C ASP A 177 -0.42 -15.02 20.06
N LEU A 178 -1.45 -15.41 19.32
CA LEU A 178 -2.66 -14.60 19.14
C LEU A 178 -3.50 -14.44 20.42
N ALA A 179 -3.25 -15.24 21.46
CA ALA A 179 -4.06 -15.22 22.68
C ALA A 179 -3.38 -14.46 23.82
N LEU A 180 -2.04 -14.51 23.89
CA LEU A 180 -1.25 -13.99 25.01
C LEU A 180 -0.01 -13.21 24.57
N GLY A 181 0.05 -12.77 23.31
CA GLY A 181 1.14 -11.94 22.79
C GLY A 181 1.31 -10.65 23.60
N ASP A 182 2.54 -10.39 24.02
CA ASP A 182 2.92 -9.27 24.89
C ASP A 182 4.05 -8.42 24.28
N THR A 183 4.31 -8.59 22.97
CA THR A 183 5.42 -7.92 22.26
C THR A 183 5.39 -6.39 22.37
N ASP A 184 4.21 -5.78 22.37
CA ASP A 184 4.02 -4.34 22.55
C ASP A 184 4.45 -3.86 23.95
N VAL A 185 4.12 -4.61 24.99
CA VAL A 185 4.54 -4.35 26.38
C VAL A 185 6.05 -4.45 26.52
N TRP A 186 6.68 -5.46 25.93
CA TRP A 186 8.14 -5.62 25.95
C TRP A 186 8.89 -4.51 25.21
N LEU A 187 8.29 -3.95 24.17
CA LEU A 187 8.84 -2.85 23.39
C LEU A 187 8.48 -1.46 23.97
N ASP A 188 7.60 -1.41 24.96
CA ASP A 188 7.04 -0.17 25.53
C ASP A 188 6.41 0.74 24.44
N ILE A 189 5.62 0.13 23.55
CA ILE A 189 4.93 0.82 22.45
C ILE A 189 3.42 0.68 22.53
N ILE A 190 2.71 1.65 21.95
CA ILE A 190 1.26 1.57 21.72
C ILE A 190 1.07 1.27 20.24
N PRO A 191 0.51 0.12 19.85
CA PRO A 191 0.30 -0.21 18.45
C PRO A 191 -0.81 0.67 17.85
N ASP A 192 -0.60 1.17 16.63
CA ASP A 192 -1.62 1.93 15.89
C ASP A 192 -2.80 1.04 15.46
N TYR A 193 -2.54 -0.25 15.27
CA TYR A 193 -3.51 -1.27 14.84
C TYR A 193 -3.23 -2.59 15.54
N THR A 194 -4.29 -3.31 15.93
CA THR A 194 -4.23 -4.67 16.51
C THR A 194 -5.18 -5.61 15.77
N ILE A 195 -4.93 -6.92 15.81
CA ILE A 195 -5.73 -7.98 15.15
C ILE A 195 -6.82 -8.50 16.07
#